data_AF-A0A2W6RK49-F1
#
_entry.id   AF-A0A2W6RK49-F1
#
_cell.length_a   1.000
_cell.length_b   1.000
_cell.length_c   1.000
_cell.angle_alpha   90.00
_cell.angle_beta   90.00
_cell.angle_gamma   90.00
#
_symmetry.space_group_name_H-M   'P 1'
#
loop_
_entity.id
_entity.type
_entity.pdbx_description
1 polymer ?
#
loop_
_entity_poly.entity_id
_entity_poly.type
_entity_poly.pdbx_seq_one_letter_code
_entity_poly.pdbx_strand_id
1 'polypeptide(L)'
;MTPMTMTKEDFAGLGAPDLVYVREIKASDLLEEAVQMKDVHIDPGQSLYAVHSADGERLAVMIDRDTAFAAAVAHELEPVSVH
;
A
#
# COMPACT_ATOMS: atom_id res chain seq x y z
N MET A 1 14.44 -27.83 18.95
CA MET A 1 14.43 -26.42 18.53
C MET A 1 12.98 -25.99 18.46
N THR A 2 12.53 -25.20 19.43
CA THR A 2 11.18 -24.62 19.43
C THR A 2 11.11 -23.60 18.29
N PRO A 3 10.09 -23.64 17.40
CA PRO A 3 9.93 -22.56 16.44
C PRO A 3 9.63 -21.28 17.22
N MET A 4 10.52 -20.29 17.14
CA MET A 4 10.23 -18.94 17.62
C MET A 4 9.15 -18.39 16.68
N THR A 5 7.90 -18.40 17.13
CA THR A 5 6.81 -17.68 16.46
C THR A 5 7.11 -16.19 16.63
N MET A 6 7.82 -15.60 15.67
CA MET A 6 8.01 -14.16 15.62
C MET A 6 6.66 -13.50 15.35
N THR A 7 6.35 -12.43 16.08
CA THR A 7 5.15 -11.63 15.83
C THR A 7 5.34 -10.75 14.60
N LYS A 8 4.24 -10.27 14.05
CA LYS A 8 4.20 -9.33 12.93
C LYS A 8 5.08 -8.09 13.17
N GLU A 9 5.12 -7.63 14.42
CA GLU A 9 5.94 -6.52 14.91
C GLU A 9 7.44 -6.89 14.93
N ASP A 10 7.78 -8.13 15.29
CA ASP A 10 9.15 -8.64 15.22
C ASP A 10 9.66 -8.73 13.76
N PHE A 11 8.78 -9.03 12.79
CA PHE A 11 9.14 -9.02 11.36
C PHE A 11 9.37 -7.60 10.82
N ALA A 12 8.58 -6.62 11.26
CA ALA A 12 8.79 -5.22 10.90
C ALA A 12 10.19 -4.71 11.34
N GLY A 13 10.68 -5.20 12.49
CA GLY A 13 12.02 -4.88 13.00
C GLY A 13 13.18 -5.58 12.28
N LEU A 14 12.95 -6.59 11.43
CA LEU A 14 13.99 -7.42 10.82
C LEU A 14 14.46 -6.97 9.42
N GLY A 15 13.68 -6.19 8.69
CA GLY A 15 13.91 -6.03 7.24
C GLY A 15 13.99 -4.60 6.73
N ALA A 16 13.02 -3.77 7.11
CA ALA A 16 12.95 -2.33 6.86
C ALA A 16 11.54 -1.91 7.32
N PRO A 17 11.38 -1.36 8.54
CA PRO A 17 10.05 -0.96 9.05
C PRO A 17 9.36 0.10 8.17
N ASP A 18 10.16 0.70 7.31
CA ASP A 18 9.88 1.89 6.53
C ASP A 18 9.61 1.57 5.05
N LEU A 19 9.91 0.34 4.61
CA LEU A 19 9.76 -0.10 3.23
C LEU A 19 8.28 -0.25 2.87
N VAL A 20 7.88 0.42 1.78
CA VAL A 20 6.53 0.31 1.23
C VAL A 20 6.55 -0.03 -0.26
N TYR A 21 5.55 -0.77 -0.71
CA TYR A 21 5.38 -1.15 -2.11
C TYR A 21 4.26 -0.35 -2.75
N VAL A 22 4.57 0.29 -3.87
CA VAL A 22 3.58 0.99 -4.70
C VAL A 22 3.19 0.09 -5.86
N ARG A 23 1.93 -0.34 -5.88
CA ARG A 23 1.35 -1.18 -6.94
C ARG A 23 0.25 -0.44 -7.68
N GLU A 24 0.16 -0.64 -8.99
CA GLU A 24 -0.99 -0.19 -9.77
C GLU A 24 -2.21 -1.09 -9.50
N ILE A 25 -3.38 -0.48 -9.29
CA ILE A 25 -4.68 -1.16 -9.16
C ILE A 25 -5.72 -0.47 -10.03
N LYS A 26 -6.76 -1.20 -10.42
CA LYS A 26 -7.92 -0.60 -11.10
C LYS A 26 -8.90 -0.03 -10.09
N ALA A 27 -9.47 1.13 -10.40
CA ALA A 27 -10.51 1.71 -9.56
C ALA A 27 -11.71 0.75 -9.40
N SER A 28 -12.07 0.01 -10.44
CA SER A 28 -13.11 -1.04 -10.35
C SER A 28 -12.84 -2.07 -9.25
N ASP A 29 -11.60 -2.56 -9.14
CA ASP A 29 -11.19 -3.54 -8.12
C ASP A 29 -11.33 -2.96 -6.71
N LEU A 30 -10.93 -1.70 -6.52
CA LEU A 30 -11.10 -0.99 -5.26
C LEU A 30 -12.58 -0.79 -4.90
N LEU A 31 -13.43 -0.44 -5.87
CA LEU A 31 -14.87 -0.24 -5.64
C LEU A 31 -15.58 -1.55 -5.27
N GLU A 32 -15.09 -2.69 -5.77
CA GLU A 32 -15.60 -4.02 -5.41
C GLU A 32 -15.22 -4.41 -3.97
N GLU A 33 -13.99 -4.10 -3.55
CA GLU A 33 -13.51 -4.36 -2.17
C GLU A 33 -14.10 -3.37 -1.15
N ALA A 34 -14.24 -2.09 -1.52
CA ALA A 34 -14.58 -1.01 -0.61
C ALA A 34 -16.08 -0.69 -0.65
N VAL A 35 -16.87 -1.49 0.06
CA VAL A 35 -18.33 -1.30 0.26
C VAL A 35 -18.70 0.12 0.75
N GLN A 36 -17.75 0.85 1.36
CA GLN A 36 -17.95 2.16 1.98
C GLN A 36 -17.42 3.37 1.17
N MET A 37 -16.71 3.18 0.05
CA MET A 37 -16.17 4.28 -0.77
C MET A 37 -17.17 4.81 -1.80
N LYS A 38 -18.46 4.85 -1.45
CA LYS A 38 -19.55 5.20 -2.38
C LYS A 38 -19.57 6.67 -2.81
N ASP A 39 -18.85 7.54 -2.09
CA ASP A 39 -18.85 8.99 -2.33
C ASP A 39 -17.62 9.48 -3.12
N VAL A 40 -16.70 8.58 -3.46
CA VAL A 40 -15.52 8.96 -4.25
C VAL A 40 -15.86 8.89 -5.73
N HIS A 41 -15.87 10.05 -6.39
CA HIS A 41 -15.99 10.16 -7.84
C HIS A 41 -14.69 9.74 -8.53
N ILE A 42 -14.48 8.43 -8.68
CA ILE A 42 -13.38 7.87 -9.49
C ILE A 42 -13.98 7.13 -10.69
N ASP A 43 -13.40 7.33 -11.87
CA ASP A 43 -13.75 6.55 -13.04
C ASP A 43 -13.30 5.09 -12.83
N PRO A 44 -14.18 4.08 -13.00
CA PRO A 44 -13.84 2.68 -12.72
C PRO A 44 -12.71 2.14 -13.62
N GLY A 45 -12.47 2.75 -14.79
CA GLY A 45 -11.36 2.40 -15.69
C GLY A 45 -10.03 3.04 -15.31
N GLN A 46 -10.04 4.03 -14.42
CA GLN A 46 -8.85 4.75 -13.97
C GLN A 46 -7.89 3.81 -13.23
N SER A 47 -6.60 3.95 -13.54
CA SER A 47 -5.53 3.33 -12.77
C SER A 47 -5.23 4.17 -11.53
N LEU A 48 -5.16 3.51 -10.39
CA LEU A 48 -4.79 4.07 -9.10
C LEU A 48 -3.53 3.39 -8.60
N TYR A 49 -2.86 4.00 -7.63
CA TYR A 49 -1.63 3.50 -7.06
C TYR A 49 -1.80 3.28 -5.56
N ALA A 50 -1.71 2.02 -5.15
CA ALA A 50 -1.88 1.62 -3.76
C ALA A 50 -0.53 1.39 -3.09
N VAL A 51 -0.33 2.06 -1.96
CA VAL A 51 0.86 1.93 -1.10
C VAL A 51 0.59 0.84 -0.07
N HIS A 52 1.44 -0.19 -0.05
CA HIS A 52 1.35 -1.30 0.89
C HIS A 52 2.56 -1.33 1.80
N SER A 53 2.39 -1.67 3.07
CA SER A 53 3.51 -1.94 3.97
C SER A 53 4.25 -3.22 3.56
N ALA A 54 5.44 -3.44 4.13
CA ALA A 54 6.20 -4.67 3.95
C ALA A 54 5.43 -5.95 4.32
N ASP A 55 4.39 -5.83 5.14
CA ASP A 55 3.53 -6.92 5.55
C ASP A 55 2.35 -7.19 4.59
N GLY A 56 2.10 -6.29 3.64
CA GLY A 56 1.01 -6.39 2.66
C GLY A 56 -0.27 -5.67 3.08
N GLU A 57 -0.25 -4.94 4.20
CA GLU A 57 -1.35 -4.05 4.57
C GLU A 57 -1.41 -2.84 3.62
N ARG A 58 -2.59 -2.52 3.10
CA ARG A 58 -2.80 -1.34 2.24
C ARG A 58 -2.90 -0.10 3.12
N LEU A 59 -1.90 0.76 3.05
CA LEU A 59 -1.81 1.99 3.84
C LEU A 59 -2.57 3.15 3.19
N ALA A 60 -2.48 3.28 1.87
CA ALA A 60 -3.09 4.38 1.13
C ALA A 60 -3.37 4.02 -0.34
N VAL A 61 -4.26 4.79 -0.98
CA VAL A 61 -4.49 4.75 -2.43
C VAL A 61 -4.46 6.18 -2.98
N MET A 62 -3.70 6.39 -4.04
CA MET A 62 -3.54 7.67 -4.72
C MET A 62 -3.92 7.57 -6.19
N ILE A 63 -4.23 8.72 -6.80
CA ILE A 63 -4.61 8.81 -8.21
C ILE A 63 -3.43 8.73 -9.18
N ASP A 64 -2.21 8.92 -8.68
CA ASP A 64 -0.99 8.99 -9.47
C ASP A 64 0.20 8.38 -8.72
N ARG A 65 1.14 7.82 -9.47
CA ARG A 65 2.32 7.14 -8.95
C ARG A 65 3.25 8.10 -8.23
N ASP A 66 3.54 9.25 -8.83
CA ASP A 66 4.43 10.24 -8.24
C ASP A 66 3.87 10.75 -6.91
N THR A 67 2.54 10.94 -6.86
CA THR A 67 1.85 11.32 -5.62
C THR A 67 1.97 10.24 -4.54
N ALA A 68 1.83 8.95 -4.90
CA ALA A 68 2.01 7.84 -3.96
C ALA A 68 3.45 7.78 -3.41
N PHE A 69 4.45 7.99 -4.27
CA PHE A 69 5.85 8.03 -3.86
C PHE A 69 6.16 9.23 -2.98
N ALA A 70 5.70 10.43 -3.37
CA ALA A 70 5.89 11.65 -2.60
C ALA A 70 5.23 11.56 -1.22
N ALA A 71 4.03 10.97 -1.14
CA ALA A 71 3.36 10.74 0.13
C ALA A 71 4.15 9.77 1.02
N ALA A 72 4.65 8.67 0.47
CA ALA A 72 5.49 7.74 1.22
C ALA A 72 6.72 8.45 1.81
N VAL A 73 7.48 9.17 0.97
CA VAL A 73 8.67 9.92 1.41
C VAL A 73 8.33 11.00 2.44
N ALA A 74 7.19 11.68 2.31
CA ALA A 74 6.74 12.69 3.27
C ALA A 74 6.41 12.10 4.65
N HIS A 75 6.09 10.81 4.71
CA HIS A 75 5.89 10.03 5.93
C HIS A 75 7.15 9.28 6.37
N GLU A 76 8.31 9.70 5.87
CA GLU A 76 9.62 9.10 6.12
C GLU A 76 9.79 7.69 5.58
N LEU A 77 8.84 7.18 4.77
CA LEU A 77 8.81 5.82 4.19
C LEU A 77 9.72 5.66 2.96
N GLU A 78 10.20 4.43 2.70
CA GLU A 78 10.99 4.04 1.52
C GLU A 78 10.13 3.32 0.46
N PRO A 79 9.59 4.03 -0.56
CA PRO A 79 8.75 3.43 -1.58
C PRO A 79 9.54 2.68 -2.66
N VAL A 80 9.11 1.46 -2.96
CA VAL A 80 9.58 0.64 -4.07
C VAL A 80 8.42 0.35 -5.03
N SER A 81 8.68 0.50 -6.33
CA SER A 81 7.68 0.19 -7.35
C SER A 81 7.63 -1.30 -7.61
N VAL A 82 6.45 -1.89 -7.55
CA VAL A 82 6.19 -3.25 -8.05
C VAL A 82 5.30 -3.11 -9.30
N HIS A 83 5.88 -3.39 -10.46
CA HIS A 83 5.18 -3.41 -11.76
C HIS A 83 5.15 -4.83 -12.31
#